data_AF-A0A948SSF5-F1
#
_entry.id   AF-A0A948SSF5-F1
#
_cell.length_a   1.000
_cell.length_b   1.000
_cell.length_c   1.000
_cell.angle_alpha   90.00
_cell.angle_beta   90.00
_cell.angle_gamma   90.00
#
_symmetry.space_group_name_H-M   'P 1'
#
loop_
_entity.id
_entity.type
_entity.pdbx_description
1 polymer ?
#
loop_
_entity_poly.entity_id
_entity_poly.type
_entity_poly.pdbx_seq_one_letter_code
_entity_poly.pdbx_strand_id
1 'polypeptide(L)'
;MPSRGPSTRSRRRARSRRWAGVEAMQAWRSPRAWAVLALTFAAALALDLVSKEWAFRTVAGHPVVLDYSEVAGNTAYSLPWHPGVRAIPPDLLDFRLVLNHGAVFGIGQGRGALFIGFTVLAVGTALWVFGRHTGARSHLSHVGLALVLAGGIGNMVDRVSVGAVRDFLHLFPRRELPFGLNWPGGSDEWFPWVFNVADMELIAGMLLLMVAVHRNERRAAKAAAVGPA
;
A
#
# COMPACT_ATOMS: atom_id res chain seq x y z
N MET A 1 1.73 57.64 29.49
CA MET A 1 1.55 57.29 28.06
C MET A 1 1.22 55.79 27.96
N PRO A 2 0.03 55.38 27.50
CA PRO A 2 -0.26 53.96 27.34
C PRO A 2 0.29 53.45 26.01
N SER A 3 1.15 52.44 26.06
CA SER A 3 1.69 51.77 24.88
C SER A 3 0.56 51.07 24.13
N ARG A 4 0.27 51.52 22.90
CA ARG A 4 -0.72 50.87 22.03
C ARG A 4 -0.17 49.52 21.59
N GLY A 5 -0.74 48.45 22.14
CA GLY A 5 -0.45 47.08 21.70
C GLY A 5 -0.75 46.87 20.20
N PRO A 6 -0.19 45.82 19.57
CA PRO A 6 -0.32 45.61 18.14
C PRO A 6 -1.79 45.51 17.70
N SER A 7 -2.17 46.30 16.69
CA SER A 7 -3.54 46.33 16.16
C SER A 7 -3.99 44.95 15.64
N THR A 8 -5.30 44.69 15.67
CA THR A 8 -5.91 43.44 15.17
C THR A 8 -5.50 43.10 13.74
N ARG A 9 -5.24 44.12 12.91
CA ARG A 9 -4.73 44.03 11.53
C ARG A 9 -3.29 43.51 11.47
N SER A 10 -2.42 43.93 12.39
CA SER A 10 -1.02 43.46 12.43
C SER A 10 -0.93 42.01 12.92
N ARG A 11 -1.77 41.61 13.89
CA ARG A 11 -1.92 40.20 14.32
C ARG A 11 -2.44 39.31 13.18
N ARG A 12 -3.40 39.78 12.38
CA ARG A 12 -3.91 39.05 11.21
C ARG A 12 -2.83 38.86 10.13
N ARG A 13 -2.04 39.90 9.82
CA ARG A 13 -0.92 39.82 8.86
C ARG A 13 0.24 38.94 9.35
N ALA A 14 0.57 38.99 10.64
CA ALA A 14 1.58 38.12 11.23
C ALA A 14 1.15 36.64 11.19
N ARG A 15 -0.14 36.37 11.49
CA ARG A 15 -0.72 35.03 11.28
C ARG A 15 -0.62 34.64 9.81
N SER A 16 -1.11 35.44 8.87
CA SER A 16 -1.15 35.06 7.44
C SER A 16 0.24 34.77 6.85
N ARG A 17 1.28 35.53 7.21
CA ARG A 17 2.67 35.25 6.81
C ARG A 17 3.21 33.94 7.38
N ARG A 18 2.86 33.62 8.63
CA ARG A 18 3.24 32.36 9.28
C ARG A 18 2.55 31.16 8.63
N TRP A 19 1.29 31.31 8.19
CA TRP A 19 0.56 30.27 7.46
C TRP A 19 1.10 30.05 6.04
N ALA A 20 1.50 31.11 5.35
CA ALA A 20 2.13 31.04 4.03
C ALA A 20 3.50 30.35 4.05
N GLY A 21 4.34 30.61 5.07
CA GLY A 21 5.64 29.93 5.23
C GLY A 21 5.52 28.42 5.51
N VAL A 22 4.43 27.99 6.14
CA VAL A 22 4.14 26.56 6.36
C VAL A 22 3.58 25.90 5.10
N GLU A 23 2.91 26.64 4.22
CA GLU A 23 2.45 26.14 2.90
C GLU A 23 3.61 25.94 1.92
N ALA A 24 4.66 26.74 2.02
CA ALA A 24 5.88 26.60 1.22
C ALA A 24 6.90 25.57 1.78
N MET A 25 6.67 25.01 2.97
CA MET A 25 7.61 24.09 3.61
C MET A 25 7.53 22.70 2.97
N GLN A 26 8.67 22.22 2.46
CA GLN A 26 8.80 20.86 1.94
C GLN A 26 8.67 19.81 3.05
N ALA A 27 8.14 18.63 2.72
CA ALA A 27 7.83 17.60 3.71
C ALA A 27 9.04 17.12 4.51
N TRP A 28 10.23 17.02 3.91
CA TRP A 28 11.43 16.55 4.61
C TRP A 28 11.84 17.41 5.81
N ARG A 29 11.43 18.69 5.84
CA ARG A 29 11.68 19.63 6.95
C ARG A 29 10.58 19.63 8.01
N SER A 30 9.50 18.88 7.81
CA SER A 30 8.33 18.86 8.69
C SER A 30 8.31 17.59 9.53
N PRO A 31 8.51 17.67 10.86
CA PRO A 31 8.41 16.51 11.74
C PRO A 31 7.02 15.85 11.68
N ARG A 32 5.97 16.65 11.44
CA ARG A 32 4.60 16.14 11.29
C ARG A 32 4.41 15.33 10.02
N ALA A 33 5.05 15.73 8.91
CA ALA A 33 4.97 14.97 7.66
C ALA A 33 5.65 13.61 7.82
N TRP A 34 6.83 13.59 8.46
CA TRP A 34 7.52 12.36 8.82
C TRP A 34 6.70 11.49 9.77
N ALA A 35 6.07 12.07 10.80
CA ALA A 35 5.22 11.32 11.72
C ALA A 35 4.03 10.67 10.99
N VAL A 36 3.35 11.39 10.10
CA VAL A 36 2.25 10.81 9.29
C VAL A 36 2.75 9.67 8.42
N LEU A 37 3.87 9.87 7.70
CA LEU A 37 4.46 8.83 6.87
C LEU A 37 4.82 7.58 7.69
N ALA A 38 5.58 7.76 8.78
CA ALA A 38 6.11 6.68 9.60
C ALA A 38 5.04 5.91 10.37
N LEU A 39 4.06 6.61 10.97
CA LEU A 39 2.98 5.95 11.71
C LEU A 39 2.04 5.19 10.77
N THR A 40 1.71 5.78 9.61
CA THR A 40 0.89 5.08 8.60
C THR A 40 1.63 3.87 8.08
N PHE A 41 2.92 4.02 7.76
CA PHE A 41 3.77 2.92 7.28
C PHE A 41 3.85 1.78 8.30
N ALA A 42 4.13 2.10 9.57
CA ALA A 42 4.25 1.09 10.62
C ALA A 42 2.93 0.36 10.86
N ALA A 43 1.80 1.08 10.87
CA ALA A 43 0.48 0.48 11.06
C ALA A 43 0.09 -0.43 9.88
N ALA A 44 0.31 0.02 8.64
CA ALA A 44 0.04 -0.75 7.43
C ALA A 44 0.92 -2.00 7.35
N LEU A 45 2.24 -1.83 7.51
CA LEU A 45 3.18 -2.96 7.50
C LEU A 45 2.84 -3.99 8.60
N ALA A 46 2.49 -3.53 9.80
CA ALA A 46 2.06 -4.42 10.87
C ALA A 46 0.76 -5.15 10.51
N LEU A 47 -0.22 -4.46 9.91
CA LEU A 47 -1.46 -5.08 9.45
C LEU A 47 -1.19 -6.19 8.44
N ASP A 48 -0.33 -5.95 7.44
CA ASP A 48 0.05 -6.98 6.46
C ASP A 48 0.73 -8.18 7.12
N LEU A 49 1.83 -7.96 7.84
CA LEU A 49 2.62 -9.04 8.42
C LEU A 49 1.84 -9.86 9.46
N VAL A 50 1.04 -9.19 10.31
CA VAL A 50 0.20 -9.87 11.30
C VAL A 50 -0.92 -10.65 10.61
N SER A 51 -1.54 -10.11 9.56
CA SER A 51 -2.61 -10.80 8.85
C SER A 51 -2.12 -12.07 8.14
N LYS A 52 -0.93 -12.02 7.52
CA LYS A 52 -0.28 -13.18 6.91
C LYS A 52 0.09 -14.23 7.94
N GLU A 53 0.67 -13.79 9.05
CA GLU A 53 1.04 -14.70 10.15
C GLU A 53 -0.18 -15.38 10.76
N TRP A 54 -1.25 -14.61 11.00
CA TRP A 54 -2.52 -15.16 11.47
C TRP A 54 -3.10 -16.17 10.48
N ALA A 55 -3.12 -15.85 9.18
CA ALA A 55 -3.70 -16.72 8.16
C ALA A 55 -2.96 -18.06 8.09
N PHE A 56 -1.63 -18.04 7.99
CA PHE A 56 -0.82 -19.26 7.88
C PHE A 56 -0.78 -20.09 9.18
N ARG A 57 -1.10 -19.49 10.33
CA ARG A 57 -1.25 -20.23 11.59
C ARG A 57 -2.60 -20.92 11.77
N THR A 58 -3.66 -20.41 11.14
CA THR A 58 -5.04 -20.74 11.55
C THR A 58 -5.91 -21.30 10.42
N VAL A 59 -5.77 -20.83 9.18
CA VAL A 59 -6.69 -21.16 8.08
C VAL A 59 -6.63 -22.65 7.69
N ALA A 60 -5.46 -23.28 7.80
CA ALA A 60 -5.30 -24.70 7.51
C ALA A 60 -5.80 -25.63 8.64
N GLY A 61 -6.31 -25.07 9.76
CA GLY A 61 -6.64 -25.82 10.97
C GLY A 61 -5.42 -26.23 11.81
N HIS A 62 -4.22 -26.03 11.28
CA HIS A 62 -2.94 -26.22 11.94
C HIS A 62 -1.92 -25.18 11.42
N PRO A 63 -0.87 -24.86 12.18
CA PRO A 63 0.16 -23.94 11.70
C PRO A 63 0.92 -24.51 10.51
N VAL A 64 0.95 -23.76 9.41
CA VAL A 64 1.76 -24.07 8.23
C VAL A 64 3.19 -23.60 8.49
N VAL A 65 4.12 -24.54 8.58
CA VAL A 65 5.55 -24.27 8.71
C VAL A 65 6.16 -24.19 7.32
N LEU A 66 6.89 -23.10 7.05
CA LEU A 66 7.55 -22.85 5.76
C LEU A 66 9.06 -22.80 5.98
N ASP A 67 9.78 -23.68 5.30
CA ASP A 67 11.24 -23.62 5.23
C ASP A 67 11.67 -22.85 3.98
N TYR A 68 12.47 -21.79 4.17
CA TYR A 68 12.99 -20.99 3.07
C TYR A 68 13.72 -21.85 2.03
N SER A 69 14.50 -22.84 2.45
CA SER A 69 15.30 -23.69 1.55
C SER A 69 14.43 -24.59 0.66
N GLU A 70 13.23 -24.94 1.11
CA GLU A 70 12.28 -25.75 0.34
C GLU A 70 11.42 -24.91 -0.61
N VAL A 71 11.10 -23.68 -0.20
CA VAL A 71 10.20 -22.77 -0.92
C VAL A 71 10.95 -21.88 -1.91
N ALA A 72 12.09 -21.31 -1.53
CA ALA A 72 12.80 -20.33 -2.34
C ALA A 72 13.22 -20.91 -3.70
N GLY A 73 12.70 -20.33 -4.78
CA GLY A 73 12.96 -20.78 -6.15
C GLY A 73 12.21 -22.03 -6.58
N ASN A 74 11.55 -22.75 -5.65
CA ASN A 74 10.76 -23.93 -5.96
C ASN A 74 9.32 -23.56 -6.31
N THR A 75 9.09 -23.15 -7.56
CA THR A 75 7.75 -22.78 -8.05
C THR A 75 6.72 -23.91 -8.06
N ALA A 76 7.16 -25.17 -7.86
CA ALA A 76 6.29 -26.34 -7.75
C ALA A 76 5.96 -26.70 -6.29
N TYR A 77 6.52 -25.98 -5.31
CA TYR A 77 6.21 -26.20 -3.91
C TYR A 77 4.71 -26.04 -3.67
N SER A 78 4.11 -27.04 -3.03
CA SER A 78 2.69 -27.08 -2.74
C SER A 78 2.47 -27.11 -1.25
N LEU A 79 1.59 -26.24 -0.77
CA LEU A 79 1.16 -26.25 0.62
C LEU A 79 0.45 -27.56 0.95
N PRO A 80 0.52 -28.05 2.21
CA PRO A 80 -0.32 -29.13 2.67
C PRO A 80 -1.79 -28.86 2.35
N TRP A 81 -2.51 -29.91 1.96
CA TRP A 81 -3.93 -29.78 1.66
C TRP A 81 -4.70 -29.23 2.87
N HIS A 82 -5.58 -28.27 2.61
CA HIS A 82 -6.44 -27.66 3.61
C HIS A 82 -7.77 -27.24 2.97
N PRO A 83 -8.89 -27.31 3.71
CA PRO A 83 -10.22 -27.03 3.15
C PRO A 83 -10.52 -25.53 2.93
N GLY A 84 -9.60 -24.62 3.29
CA GLY A 84 -9.87 -23.18 3.33
C GLY A 84 -10.95 -22.81 4.36
N VAL A 85 -11.28 -21.52 4.48
CA VAL A 85 -12.32 -21.04 5.41
C VAL A 85 -13.24 -20.05 4.69
N ARG A 86 -14.55 -20.28 4.71
CA ARG A 86 -15.53 -19.31 4.20
C ARG A 86 -15.62 -18.12 5.15
N ALA A 87 -15.11 -16.97 4.72
CA ALA A 87 -15.01 -15.78 5.57
C ALA A 87 -16.27 -14.91 5.50
N ILE A 88 -16.80 -14.66 4.30
CA ILE A 88 -17.97 -13.79 4.09
C ILE A 88 -18.98 -14.45 3.14
N PRO A 89 -20.18 -14.82 3.62
CA PRO A 89 -21.29 -15.30 2.78
C PRO A 89 -21.89 -14.19 1.89
N PRO A 90 -22.56 -14.52 0.77
CA PRO A 90 -22.66 -15.81 0.10
C PRO A 90 -21.57 -15.91 -0.97
N ASP A 91 -20.39 -16.40 -0.57
CA ASP A 91 -19.19 -16.51 -1.42
C ASP A 91 -18.66 -15.16 -1.90
N LEU A 92 -18.55 -14.21 -0.97
CA LEU A 92 -17.90 -12.92 -1.23
C LEU A 92 -16.39 -13.00 -0.96
N LEU A 93 -15.99 -13.70 0.10
CA LEU A 93 -14.60 -13.85 0.50
C LEU A 93 -14.39 -15.20 1.18
N ASP A 94 -13.37 -15.93 0.72
CA ASP A 94 -12.80 -17.08 1.42
C ASP A 94 -11.35 -16.78 1.83
N PHE A 95 -10.91 -17.43 2.90
CA PHE A 95 -9.50 -17.57 3.21
C PHE A 95 -8.96 -18.86 2.59
N ARG A 96 -7.96 -18.72 1.72
CA ARG A 96 -7.30 -19.83 1.02
C ARG A 96 -5.82 -19.57 0.95
N LEU A 97 -4.98 -20.44 1.51
CA LEU A 97 -3.54 -20.19 1.55
C LEU A 97 -2.91 -20.51 0.19
N VAL A 98 -2.12 -19.56 -0.31
CA VAL A 98 -1.35 -19.66 -1.55
C VAL A 98 0.05 -19.10 -1.33
N LEU A 99 1.05 -19.76 -1.90
CA LEU A 99 2.40 -19.19 -2.03
C LEU A 99 2.59 -18.68 -3.45
N ASN A 100 2.89 -17.40 -3.57
CA ASN A 100 3.10 -16.74 -4.85
C ASN A 100 4.58 -16.47 -5.08
N HIS A 101 5.20 -17.25 -5.99
CA HIS A 101 6.60 -17.08 -6.40
C HIS A 101 6.78 -16.04 -7.52
N GLY A 102 5.69 -15.40 -7.97
CA GLY A 102 5.66 -14.39 -9.00
C GLY A 102 5.27 -13.00 -8.47
N ALA A 103 4.71 -12.19 -9.36
CA ALA A 103 4.02 -10.95 -9.04
C ALA A 103 2.51 -11.10 -9.22
N VAL A 104 1.84 -10.00 -9.59
CA VAL A 104 0.41 -9.98 -9.91
C VAL A 104 0.14 -10.94 -11.08
N PHE A 105 -0.94 -11.72 -10.95
CA PHE A 105 -1.37 -12.72 -11.93
C PHE A 105 -0.35 -13.83 -12.23
N GLY A 106 0.61 -14.06 -11.33
CA GLY A 106 1.61 -15.12 -11.49
C GLY A 106 2.68 -14.83 -12.54
N ILE A 107 2.83 -13.58 -13.01
CA ILE A 107 3.90 -13.20 -13.94
C ILE A 107 5.25 -13.22 -13.21
N GLY A 108 6.29 -13.72 -13.89
CA GLY A 108 7.67 -13.67 -13.38
C GLY A 108 7.96 -14.68 -12.26
N GLN A 109 7.33 -15.87 -12.31
CA GLN A 109 7.61 -16.97 -11.38
C GLN A 109 9.12 -17.25 -11.25
N GLY A 110 9.57 -17.46 -10.02
CA GLY A 110 10.96 -17.78 -9.71
C GLY A 110 11.92 -16.58 -9.77
N ARG A 111 11.43 -15.36 -10.05
CA ARG A 111 12.25 -14.14 -10.14
C ARG A 111 12.19 -13.28 -8.87
N GLY A 112 12.15 -13.91 -7.70
CA GLY A 112 12.04 -13.23 -6.39
C GLY A 112 13.04 -12.09 -6.21
N ALA A 113 14.31 -12.30 -6.61
CA ALA A 113 15.37 -11.29 -6.53
C ALA A 113 15.07 -10.01 -7.35
N LEU A 114 14.42 -10.14 -8.52
CA LEU A 114 14.03 -8.98 -9.32
C LEU A 114 12.96 -8.15 -8.60
N PHE A 115 11.98 -8.79 -7.96
CA PHE A 115 10.94 -8.08 -7.20
C PHE A 115 11.49 -7.38 -5.96
N ILE A 116 12.48 -8.00 -5.29
CA ILE A 116 13.23 -7.35 -4.21
C ILE A 116 13.93 -6.09 -4.76
N GLY A 117 14.64 -6.21 -5.89
CA GLY A 117 15.29 -5.07 -6.55
C GLY A 117 14.32 -3.93 -6.92
N PHE A 118 13.16 -4.26 -7.49
CA PHE A 118 12.11 -3.28 -7.77
C PHE A 118 11.58 -2.61 -6.51
N THR A 119 11.39 -3.35 -5.42
CA THR A 119 10.92 -2.79 -4.15
C THR A 119 11.96 -1.83 -3.57
N VAL A 120 13.24 -2.19 -3.59
CA VAL A 120 14.34 -1.31 -3.13
C VAL A 120 14.35 0.00 -3.94
N LEU A 121 14.22 -0.10 -5.27
CA LEU A 121 14.13 1.08 -6.14
C LEU A 121 12.88 1.93 -5.79
N ALA A 122 11.72 1.29 -5.66
CA ALA A 122 10.47 1.96 -5.33
C ALA A 122 10.53 2.69 -3.98
N VAL A 123 11.18 2.10 -2.96
CA VAL A 123 11.40 2.74 -1.66
C VAL A 123 12.26 4.00 -1.83
N GLY A 124 13.37 3.91 -2.57
CA GLY A 124 14.22 5.06 -2.86
C GLY A 124 13.45 6.18 -3.58
N THR A 125 12.69 5.83 -4.62
CA THR A 125 11.85 6.78 -5.36
C THR A 125 10.77 7.39 -4.47
N ALA A 126 10.07 6.60 -3.65
CA ALA A 126 9.00 7.08 -2.77
C ALA A 126 9.53 8.05 -1.70
N LEU A 127 10.68 7.77 -1.11
CA LEU A 127 11.33 8.68 -0.14
C LEU A 127 11.83 9.97 -0.81
N TRP A 128 12.35 9.86 -2.05
CA TRP A 128 12.71 11.03 -2.85
C TRP A 128 11.50 11.89 -3.20
N VAL A 129 10.40 11.28 -3.67
CA VAL A 129 9.12 11.97 -3.94
C VAL A 129 8.57 12.62 -2.67
N PHE A 130 8.54 11.88 -1.56
CA PHE A 130 8.14 12.41 -0.25
C PHE A 130 8.92 13.69 0.06
N GLY A 131 10.25 13.63 0.03
CA GLY A 131 11.09 14.76 0.42
C GLY A 131 11.02 15.94 -0.56
N ARG A 132 11.09 15.69 -1.86
CA ARG A 132 11.29 16.75 -2.88
C ARG A 132 10.01 17.22 -3.55
N HIS A 133 8.98 16.39 -3.61
CA HIS A 133 7.78 16.64 -4.40
C HIS A 133 6.50 16.73 -3.55
N THR A 134 6.59 16.62 -2.23
CA THR A 134 5.44 16.85 -1.34
C THR A 134 5.67 18.00 -0.36
N GLY A 135 4.60 18.77 -0.10
CA GLY A 135 4.59 19.81 0.92
C GLY A 135 4.27 19.25 2.30
N ALA A 136 4.56 20.02 3.35
CA ALA A 136 4.35 19.62 4.74
C ALA A 136 2.88 19.30 5.10
N ARG A 137 1.91 19.79 4.30
CA ARG A 137 0.46 19.54 4.47
C ARG A 137 -0.14 18.58 3.45
N SER A 138 0.69 17.94 2.61
CA SER A 138 0.24 16.98 1.60
C SER A 138 -0.12 15.62 2.21
N HIS A 139 -1.00 15.60 3.22
CA HIS A 139 -1.31 14.40 4.01
C HIS A 139 -1.76 13.21 3.16
N LEU A 140 -2.56 13.45 2.11
CA LEU A 140 -2.97 12.37 1.20
C LEU A 140 -1.79 11.75 0.47
N SER A 141 -0.80 12.55 0.07
CA SER A 141 0.43 12.05 -0.54
C SER A 141 1.27 11.28 0.48
N HIS A 142 1.34 11.74 1.73
CA HIS A 142 2.08 11.06 2.79
C HIS A 142 1.47 9.70 3.13
N VAL A 143 0.15 9.64 3.28
CA VAL A 143 -0.57 8.38 3.51
C VAL A 143 -0.45 7.45 2.30
N GLY A 144 -0.66 7.97 1.08
CA GLY A 144 -0.53 7.17 -0.14
C GLY A 144 0.87 6.58 -0.33
N LEU A 145 1.93 7.37 -0.11
CA LEU A 145 3.31 6.89 -0.14
C LEU A 145 3.58 5.86 0.96
N ALA A 146 3.08 6.07 2.17
CA ALA A 146 3.23 5.13 3.27
C ALA A 146 2.60 3.77 2.97
N LEU A 147 1.41 3.73 2.35
CA LEU A 147 0.75 2.49 1.96
C LEU A 147 1.50 1.77 0.84
N VAL A 148 1.99 2.50 -0.18
CA VAL A 148 2.81 1.88 -1.25
C VAL A 148 4.11 1.30 -0.67
N LEU A 149 4.76 2.03 0.24
CA LEU A 149 5.95 1.57 0.94
C LEU A 149 5.66 0.32 1.79
N ALA A 150 4.58 0.35 2.58
CA ALA A 150 4.18 -0.75 3.45
C ALA A 150 3.86 -2.01 2.64
N GLY A 151 3.02 -1.92 1.60
CA GLY A 151 2.66 -3.07 0.79
C GLY A 151 3.85 -3.65 0.01
N GLY A 152 4.70 -2.78 -0.56
CA GLY A 152 5.93 -3.23 -1.22
C GLY A 152 6.88 -3.95 -0.26
N ILE A 153 7.13 -3.35 0.91
CA ILE A 153 8.04 -3.91 1.93
C ILE A 153 7.45 -5.19 2.54
N GLY A 154 6.15 -5.26 2.84
CA GLY A 154 5.49 -6.45 3.39
C GLY A 154 5.63 -7.66 2.47
N ASN A 155 5.40 -7.46 1.17
CA ASN A 155 5.64 -8.49 0.15
C ASN A 155 7.13 -8.80 -0.09
N MET A 156 8.04 -7.86 0.18
CA MET A 156 9.49 -8.11 0.14
C MET A 156 9.97 -8.92 1.35
N VAL A 157 9.42 -8.67 2.54
CA VAL A 157 9.75 -9.42 3.77
C VAL A 157 9.45 -10.90 3.58
N ASP A 158 8.29 -11.26 3.02
CA ASP A 158 7.96 -12.65 2.72
C ASP A 158 8.95 -13.27 1.70
N ARG A 159 9.31 -12.54 0.64
CA ARG A 159 10.28 -13.05 -0.35
C ARG A 159 11.66 -13.34 0.26
N VAL A 160 12.08 -12.54 1.24
CA VAL A 160 13.38 -12.72 1.93
C VAL A 160 13.30 -13.80 3.01
N SER A 161 12.19 -13.91 3.73
CA SER A 161 12.05 -14.82 4.88
C SER A 161 11.49 -16.20 4.52
N VAL A 162 10.58 -16.26 3.56
CA VAL A 162 9.85 -17.46 3.14
C VAL A 162 10.26 -17.91 1.73
N GLY A 163 10.71 -16.99 0.87
CA GLY A 163 11.08 -17.30 -0.52
C GLY A 163 9.92 -17.16 -1.52
N ALA A 164 8.71 -16.88 -1.03
CA ALA A 164 7.50 -16.60 -1.80
C ALA A 164 6.58 -15.66 -1.00
N VAL A 165 5.65 -14.98 -1.66
CA VAL A 165 4.65 -14.13 -0.98
C VAL A 165 3.53 -14.99 -0.42
N ARG A 166 3.10 -14.70 0.82
CA ARG A 166 2.00 -15.37 1.51
C ARG A 166 0.67 -14.70 1.16
N ASP A 167 -0.14 -15.36 0.34
CA ASP A 167 -1.46 -14.91 -0.07
C ASP A 167 -2.56 -15.72 0.61
N PHE A 168 -3.66 -15.06 0.97
CA PHE A 168 -4.73 -15.72 1.73
C PHE A 168 -6.15 -15.23 1.47
N LEU A 169 -6.36 -14.11 0.78
CA LEU A 169 -7.68 -13.54 0.49
C LEU A 169 -8.14 -13.95 -0.91
N HIS A 170 -9.26 -14.68 -0.99
CA HIS A 170 -9.85 -15.11 -2.25
C HIS A 170 -11.24 -14.50 -2.43
N LEU A 171 -11.38 -13.55 -3.36
CA LEU A 171 -12.62 -12.82 -3.61
C LEU A 171 -13.52 -13.53 -4.62
N PHE A 172 -14.83 -13.51 -4.37
CA PHE A 172 -15.85 -14.11 -5.24
C PHE A 172 -15.59 -15.59 -5.62
N PRO A 173 -15.17 -16.44 -4.68
CA PRO A 173 -14.96 -17.85 -4.96
C PRO A 173 -16.25 -18.48 -5.52
N ARG A 174 -16.14 -19.45 -6.43
CA ARG A 174 -17.30 -20.17 -7.01
C ARG A 174 -18.29 -19.27 -7.77
N ARG A 175 -17.92 -18.03 -8.12
CA ARG A 175 -18.70 -17.19 -9.04
C ARG A 175 -18.09 -17.27 -10.42
N GLU A 176 -18.79 -17.88 -11.35
CA GLU A 176 -18.29 -18.15 -12.70
C GLU A 176 -18.57 -16.99 -13.66
N LEU A 177 -17.63 -16.73 -14.57
CA LEU A 177 -17.75 -15.74 -15.63
C LEU A 177 -18.95 -16.09 -16.52
N PRO A 178 -19.69 -15.08 -17.01
CA PRO A 178 -20.84 -15.32 -17.85
C PRO A 178 -20.41 -15.95 -19.19
N PHE A 179 -21.33 -16.69 -19.81
CA PHE A 179 -21.18 -17.26 -21.16
C PHE A 179 -20.07 -18.33 -21.30
N GLY A 180 -19.65 -18.97 -20.21
CA GLY A 180 -18.61 -20.00 -20.25
C GLY A 180 -17.23 -19.43 -20.61
N LEU A 181 -17.02 -18.14 -20.38
CA LEU A 181 -15.73 -17.50 -20.56
C LEU A 181 -14.73 -18.01 -19.52
N ASN A 182 -13.45 -18.06 -19.91
CA ASN A 182 -12.36 -18.49 -19.06
C ASN A 182 -11.22 -17.49 -19.16
N TRP A 183 -10.55 -17.23 -18.04
CA TRP A 183 -9.30 -16.47 -18.03
C TRP A 183 -8.19 -17.25 -18.74
N PRO A 184 -7.15 -16.55 -19.25
CA PRO A 184 -5.90 -17.20 -19.63
C PRO A 184 -5.36 -18.00 -18.44
N GLY A 185 -5.27 -19.32 -18.57
CA GLY A 185 -4.98 -20.24 -17.46
C GLY A 185 -6.13 -21.19 -17.10
N GLY A 186 -7.31 -21.01 -17.71
CA GLY A 186 -8.41 -21.99 -17.67
C GLY A 186 -9.34 -21.91 -16.46
N SER A 187 -9.23 -20.87 -15.63
CA SER A 187 -10.22 -20.63 -14.58
C SER A 187 -11.41 -19.85 -15.13
N ASP A 188 -12.60 -20.28 -14.75
CA ASP A 188 -13.88 -19.63 -15.00
C ASP A 188 -14.31 -18.70 -13.86
N GLU A 189 -13.58 -18.61 -12.74
CA GLU A 189 -13.97 -17.75 -11.62
C GLU A 189 -13.88 -16.25 -11.99
N TRP A 190 -14.75 -15.42 -11.41
CA TRP A 190 -14.74 -13.95 -11.60
C TRP A 190 -13.40 -13.34 -11.20
N PHE A 191 -12.80 -13.88 -10.13
CA PHE A 191 -11.53 -13.41 -9.62
C PHE A 191 -10.70 -14.58 -9.07
N PRO A 192 -9.95 -15.31 -9.94
CA PRO A 192 -9.24 -16.53 -9.56
C PRO A 192 -7.97 -16.29 -8.74
N TRP A 193 -7.61 -15.03 -8.50
CA TRP A 193 -6.36 -14.69 -7.83
C TRP A 193 -6.57 -14.56 -6.32
N VAL A 194 -5.65 -15.16 -5.58
CA VAL A 194 -5.53 -14.96 -4.14
C VAL A 194 -4.52 -13.85 -3.90
N PHE A 195 -4.79 -12.97 -2.95
CA PHE A 195 -3.95 -11.81 -2.64
C PHE A 195 -3.85 -11.62 -1.13
N ASN A 196 -3.16 -10.57 -0.69
CA ASN A 196 -3.00 -10.24 0.72
C ASN A 196 -3.27 -8.75 1.01
N VAL A 197 -3.01 -8.35 2.26
CA VAL A 197 -3.22 -6.97 2.69
C VAL A 197 -2.23 -6.01 2.02
N ALA A 198 -0.97 -6.39 1.86
CA ALA A 198 0.02 -5.59 1.12
C ALA A 198 -0.44 -5.26 -0.32
N ASP A 199 -1.13 -6.17 -1.03
CA ASP A 199 -1.67 -5.88 -2.35
C ASP A 199 -2.80 -4.83 -2.31
N MET A 200 -3.67 -4.92 -1.30
CA MET A 200 -4.70 -3.89 -1.05
C MET A 200 -4.08 -2.53 -0.72
N GLU A 201 -3.00 -2.51 0.06
CA GLU A 201 -2.25 -1.30 0.40
C GLU A 201 -1.62 -0.64 -0.83
N LEU A 202 -1.03 -1.44 -1.73
CA LEU A 202 -0.49 -0.94 -3.00
C LEU A 202 -1.58 -0.26 -3.85
N ILE A 203 -2.74 -0.90 -4.01
CA ILE A 203 -3.87 -0.35 -4.77
C ILE A 203 -4.41 0.91 -4.09
N ALA A 204 -4.69 0.87 -2.78
CA ALA A 204 -5.21 2.00 -2.03
C ALA A 204 -4.24 3.19 -2.02
N GLY A 205 -2.94 2.91 -1.84
CA GLY A 205 -1.88 3.91 -1.88
C GLY A 205 -1.79 4.59 -3.24
N MET A 206 -1.81 3.82 -4.32
CA MET A 206 -1.83 4.35 -5.69
C MET A 206 -3.06 5.23 -5.96
N LEU A 207 -4.25 4.79 -5.57
CA LEU A 207 -5.49 5.57 -5.71
C LEU A 207 -5.43 6.88 -4.93
N LEU A 208 -4.93 6.86 -3.68
CA LEU A 208 -4.76 8.07 -2.88
C LEU A 208 -3.77 9.06 -3.51
N LEU A 209 -2.69 8.56 -4.11
CA LEU A 209 -1.71 9.39 -4.81
C LEU A 209 -2.31 10.03 -6.06
N MET A 210 -3.07 9.28 -6.86
CA MET A 210 -3.79 9.82 -8.01
C MET A 210 -4.77 10.92 -7.60
N VAL A 211 -5.54 10.69 -6.54
CA VAL A 211 -6.46 11.70 -5.98
C VAL A 211 -5.70 12.92 -5.47
N ALA A 212 -4.54 12.73 -4.83
CA ALA A 212 -3.71 13.83 -4.33
C ALA A 212 -3.16 14.69 -5.47
N VAL A 213 -2.65 14.07 -6.53
CA VAL A 213 -2.14 14.77 -7.73
C VAL A 213 -3.25 15.60 -8.36
N HIS A 214 -4.40 14.98 -8.66
CA HIS A 214 -5.55 15.67 -9.26
C HIS A 214 -6.04 16.86 -8.41
N ARG A 215 -6.07 16.70 -7.08
CA ARG A 215 -6.45 17.79 -6.17
C ARG A 215 -5.43 18.94 -6.19
N ASN A 216 -4.14 18.64 -6.31
CA ASN A 216 -3.09 19.65 -6.38
C ASN A 216 -3.17 20.43 -7.70
N GLU A 217 -3.39 19.75 -8.82
CA GLU A 217 -3.58 20.39 -10.14
C GLU A 217 -4.80 21.33 -10.14
N ARG A 218 -5.94 20.87 -9.62
CA ARG A 218 -7.14 21.71 -9.50
C ARG A 218 -6.92 22.93 -8.61
N ARG A 219 -6.15 22.80 -7.53
CA ARG A 219 -5.80 23.93 -6.66
C ARG A 219 -4.89 24.92 -7.36
N ALA A 220 -3.90 24.44 -8.11
CA ALA A 220 -3.03 25.28 -8.92
C ALA A 220 -3.80 26.04 -10.00
N ALA A 221 -4.68 25.36 -10.74
CA ALA A 221 -5.53 25.97 -11.76
C ALA A 221 -6.46 27.06 -11.17
N LYS A 222 -7.09 26.79 -10.01
CA LYS A 222 -7.92 27.77 -9.31
C LYS A 222 -7.11 28.98 -8.84
N ALA A 223 -5.90 28.78 -8.33
CA ALA A 223 -5.03 29.87 -7.92
C ALA A 223 -4.60 30.76 -9.10
N ALA A 224 -4.31 30.15 -10.26
CA ALA A 224 -3.99 30.88 -11.48
C ALA A 224 -5.19 31.71 -12.01
N ALA A 225 -6.41 31.19 -11.90
CA ALA A 225 -7.62 31.85 -12.36
C ALA A 225 -8.03 33.09 -11.52
N VAL A 226 -7.60 33.18 -10.26
CA VAL A 226 -7.95 34.30 -9.37
C VAL A 226 -7.09 35.56 -9.64
N GLY A 227 -5.97 35.43 -10.35
CA GLY A 227 -5.08 36.54 -10.72
C GLY A 227 -4.36 37.19 -9.51
N PRO A 228 -3.22 37.87 -9.73
CA PRO A 228 -2.60 38.68 -8.67
C PRO A 228 -3.49 39.91 -8.40
N ALA A 229 -3.97 40.03 -7.16
CA ALA A 229 -4.71 41.19 -6.66
C ALA A 229 -3.83 42.44 -6.54
#